data_AF-A0A1E7FGE2-F1
#
_entry.id   AF-A0A1E7FGE2-F1
#
_cell.length_a   1.000
_cell.length_b   1.000
_cell.length_c   1.000
_cell.angle_alpha   90.00
_cell.angle_beta   90.00
_cell.angle_gamma   90.00
#
_symmetry.space_group_name_H-M   'P 1'
#
loop_
_entity.id
_entity.type
_entity.pdbx_description
1 polymer ?
#
loop_
_entity_poly.entity_id
_entity_poly.type
_entity_poly.pdbx_seq_one_letter_code
_entity_poly.pdbx_strand_id
1 'polypeptide(L)'
;DKELTYQIAIPSSMKESSKPIKTHLDEVNFMSESTRGYQYGITVDPVRITSIKEFGTPEEVAARVVTAEVNRDGVFDVTLLEDPYQINNGVVDAYVLKYLSVGKRGRKVYTNKIFISPSQLLYVLTAQCKEDDFPAQEKDIKKTIESFQ
;
A
#
# COMPACT_ATOMS: atom_id res chain seq x y z
N ASP A 1 -25.01 7.94 -0.02
CA ASP A 1 -23.59 8.34 -0.06
C ASP A 1 -22.75 7.28 0.63
N LYS A 2 -21.63 6.87 0.02
CA LYS A 2 -20.67 5.96 0.67
C LYS A 2 -19.82 6.81 1.61
N GLU A 3 -19.87 6.53 2.91
CA GLU A 3 -19.02 7.22 3.88
C GLU A 3 -17.56 6.82 3.64
N LEU A 4 -16.69 7.80 3.44
CA LEU A 4 -15.27 7.62 3.16
C LEU A 4 -14.52 7.81 4.46
N THR A 5 -14.23 6.70 5.14
CA THR A 5 -13.64 6.71 6.48
C THR A 5 -12.54 5.67 6.58
N TYR A 6 -11.36 6.11 7.00
CA TYR A 6 -10.24 5.25 7.39
C TYR A 6 -9.42 5.95 8.48
N GLN A 7 -8.65 5.17 9.22
CA GLN A 7 -7.74 5.66 10.25
C GLN A 7 -6.34 5.09 10.01
N ILE A 8 -5.31 5.88 10.34
CA ILE A 8 -3.91 5.48 10.18
C ILE A 8 -3.03 6.21 11.20
N ALA A 9 -2.07 5.48 11.78
CA ALA A 9 -1.02 6.05 12.61
C ALA A 9 0.22 6.33 11.76
N ILE A 10 0.33 7.56 11.29
CA ILE A 10 1.49 8.05 10.53
C ILE A 10 2.61 8.47 11.49
N PRO A 11 3.89 8.13 11.23
CA PRO A 11 5.01 8.57 12.06
C PRO A 11 5.12 10.10 12.08
N SER A 12 5.54 10.69 13.19
CA SER A 12 5.68 12.15 13.32
C SER A 12 6.73 12.78 12.39
N SER A 13 7.62 11.97 11.80
CA SER A 13 8.62 12.37 10.81
C SER A 13 8.07 12.50 9.39
N MET A 14 6.78 12.22 9.20
CA MET A 14 6.08 12.28 7.92
C MET A 14 5.22 13.53 7.83
N LYS A 15 5.18 14.13 6.64
CA LYS A 15 4.34 15.28 6.33
C LYS A 15 3.44 14.97 5.14
N GLU A 16 2.18 15.38 5.23
CA GLU A 16 1.24 15.27 4.12
C GLU A 16 1.72 16.10 2.91
N SER A 17 1.59 15.53 1.72
CA SER A 17 2.01 16.10 0.44
C SER A 17 0.80 16.64 -0.32
N SER A 18 0.93 17.86 -0.83
CA SER A 18 -0.17 18.64 -1.40
C SER A 18 -0.53 18.33 -2.87
N LYS A 19 -0.05 17.20 -3.43
CA LYS A 19 -0.28 16.88 -4.85
C LYS A 19 -0.97 15.52 -5.03
N PRO A 20 -2.27 15.39 -4.69
CA PRO A 20 -3.06 14.28 -5.20
C PRO A 20 -3.17 14.39 -6.73
N ILE A 21 -3.00 13.27 -7.43
CA ILE A 21 -3.10 13.18 -8.89
C ILE A 21 -4.58 13.23 -9.32
N LYS A 22 -5.52 13.10 -8.36
CA LYS A 22 -7.00 13.16 -8.51
C LYS A 22 -7.55 12.11 -9.47
N THR A 23 -6.91 10.94 -9.55
CA THR A 23 -7.42 9.79 -10.30
C THR A 23 -8.30 8.86 -9.46
N HIS A 24 -8.26 9.02 -8.15
CA HIS A 24 -8.98 8.20 -7.17
C HIS A 24 -10.15 8.98 -6.56
N LEU A 25 -11.06 8.26 -5.88
CA LEU A 25 -12.11 8.89 -5.08
C LEU A 25 -11.52 9.68 -3.91
N ASP A 26 -10.50 9.12 -3.28
CA ASP A 26 -9.64 9.82 -2.32
C ASP A 26 -8.18 9.41 -2.51
N GLU A 27 -7.26 10.35 -2.27
CA GLU A 27 -5.83 10.14 -2.40
C GLU A 27 -5.08 11.01 -1.39
N VAL A 28 -4.35 10.37 -0.48
CA VAL A 28 -3.52 11.07 0.53
C VAL A 28 -2.10 10.53 0.47
N ASN A 29 -1.12 11.42 0.38
CA ASN A 29 0.28 11.06 0.31
C ASN A 29 1.05 11.70 1.48
N PHE A 30 1.93 10.95 2.11
CA PHE A 30 2.84 11.42 3.16
C PHE A 30 4.29 11.20 2.73
N MET A 31 5.15 12.20 2.93
CA MET A 31 6.57 12.13 2.60
C MET A 31 7.42 12.33 3.85
N SER A 32 8.51 11.58 3.94
CA SER A 32 9.47 11.75 5.03
C SER A 32 10.24 13.04 4.88
N GLU A 33 10.38 13.78 5.98
CA GLU A 33 11.20 15.01 6.00
C GLU A 33 12.70 14.71 6.05
N SER A 34 13.08 13.52 6.53
CA SER A 34 14.49 13.12 6.73
C SER A 34 15.01 12.09 5.73
N THR A 35 14.13 11.24 5.18
CA THR A 35 14.53 10.10 4.36
C THR A 35 13.97 10.23 2.94
N ARG A 36 14.81 10.65 1.99
CA ARG A 36 14.39 10.89 0.61
C ARG A 36 13.91 9.60 -0.07
N GLY A 37 12.63 9.61 -0.47
CA GLY A 37 12.00 8.49 -1.18
C GLY A 37 11.21 7.55 -0.27
N TYR A 38 11.26 7.78 1.05
CA TYR A 38 10.36 7.16 2.01
C TYR A 38 9.04 7.92 2.07
N GLN A 39 7.94 7.25 1.71
CA GLN A 39 6.61 7.85 1.64
C GLN A 39 5.53 6.80 1.89
N TYR A 40 4.36 7.28 2.30
CA TYR A 40 3.11 6.54 2.32
C TYR A 40 2.15 7.13 1.30
N GLY A 41 1.34 6.30 0.66
CA GLY A 41 0.23 6.71 -0.19
C GLY A 41 -1.00 5.91 0.16
N ILE A 42 -2.14 6.58 0.29
CA ILE A 42 -3.46 5.98 0.47
C ILE A 42 -4.27 6.31 -0.78
N THR A 43 -4.88 5.29 -1.38
CA THR A 43 -5.83 5.46 -2.47
C THR A 43 -7.14 4.76 -2.12
N VAL A 44 -8.25 5.42 -2.45
CA VAL A 44 -9.59 4.86 -2.27
C VAL A 44 -10.35 4.89 -3.59
N ASP A 45 -10.91 3.75 -3.99
CA ASP A 45 -11.65 3.62 -5.24
C ASP A 45 -12.95 2.82 -5.09
N PRO A 46 -14.01 3.15 -5.84
CA PRO A 46 -15.21 2.33 -5.85
C PRO A 46 -14.97 1.00 -6.57
N VAL A 47 -15.47 -0.08 -5.97
CA VAL A 47 -15.45 -1.43 -6.55
C VAL A 47 -16.86 -2.03 -6.58
N ARG A 48 -17.00 -3.22 -7.19
CA ARG A 48 -18.28 -3.96 -7.28
C ARG A 48 -18.42 -5.11 -6.28
N ILE A 49 -17.36 -5.39 -5.53
CA ILE A 49 -17.29 -6.46 -4.53
C ILE A 49 -17.32 -5.85 -3.12
N THR A 50 -17.74 -6.63 -2.12
CA THR A 50 -17.86 -6.18 -0.72
C THR A 50 -16.76 -6.75 0.18
N SER A 51 -16.02 -7.74 -0.30
CA SER A 51 -14.88 -8.32 0.40
C SER A 51 -13.68 -8.54 -0.54
N ILE A 52 -12.47 -8.34 0.00
CA ILE A 52 -11.24 -8.65 -0.74
C ILE A 52 -11.13 -10.14 -1.10
N LYS A 53 -11.78 -11.03 -0.35
CA LYS A 53 -11.84 -12.48 -0.64
C LYS A 53 -12.55 -12.81 -1.95
N GLU A 54 -13.44 -11.93 -2.43
CA GLU A 54 -14.07 -12.09 -3.75
C GLU A 54 -13.08 -11.79 -4.88
N PHE A 55 -11.98 -11.09 -4.59
CA PHE A 55 -10.94 -10.80 -5.57
C PHE A 55 -9.98 -11.98 -5.78
N GLY A 56 -9.75 -12.76 -4.72
CA GLY A 56 -8.87 -13.93 -4.70
C GLY A 56 -8.21 -14.14 -3.34
N THR A 57 -7.29 -15.10 -3.26
CA THR A 57 -6.43 -15.31 -2.08
C THR A 57 -5.34 -14.23 -1.97
N PRO A 58 -4.65 -14.08 -0.82
CA PRO A 58 -3.52 -13.16 -0.71
C PRO A 58 -2.47 -13.34 -1.83
N GLU A 59 -2.18 -14.59 -2.20
CA GLU A 59 -1.24 -14.94 -3.26
C GLU A 59 -1.74 -14.51 -4.64
N GLU A 60 -3.01 -14.72 -4.94
CA GLU A 60 -3.62 -14.30 -6.21
C GLU A 60 -3.64 -12.77 -6.34
N VAL A 61 -3.95 -12.06 -5.25
CA VAL A 61 -3.92 -10.60 -5.22
C VAL A 61 -2.49 -10.09 -5.38
N ALA A 62 -1.53 -10.69 -4.68
CA ALA A 62 -0.13 -10.32 -4.79
C ALA A 62 0.42 -10.56 -6.20
N ALA A 63 0.08 -11.70 -6.82
CA ALA A 63 0.44 -11.98 -8.20
C ALA A 63 -0.08 -10.92 -9.18
N ARG A 64 -1.32 -10.44 -8.98
CA ARG A 64 -1.89 -9.33 -9.77
C ARG A 64 -1.16 -8.01 -9.54
N VAL A 65 -0.83 -7.68 -8.30
CA VAL A 65 -0.06 -6.46 -7.97
C VAL A 65 1.33 -6.51 -8.61
N VAL A 66 2.04 -7.63 -8.47
CA VAL A 66 3.37 -7.84 -9.07
C VAL A 66 3.28 -7.75 -10.60
N THR A 67 2.29 -8.40 -11.21
CA THR A 67 2.07 -8.32 -12.66
C THR A 67 1.82 -6.88 -13.11
N ALA A 68 1.00 -6.13 -12.38
CA ALA A 68 0.75 -4.72 -12.70
C ALA A 68 2.02 -3.88 -12.58
N GLU A 69 2.84 -4.11 -11.54
CA GLU A 69 4.08 -3.38 -11.30
C GLU A 69 5.14 -3.65 -12.37
N VAL A 70 5.35 -4.92 -12.76
CA VAL A 70 6.30 -5.31 -13.83
C VAL A 70 5.94 -4.66 -15.17
N ASN A 71 4.65 -4.45 -15.44
CA ASN A 71 4.19 -3.83 -16.68
C ASN A 71 4.33 -2.31 -16.72
N ARG A 72 4.84 -1.66 -15.66
CA ARG A 72 5.04 -0.21 -15.62
C ARG A 72 6.32 0.19 -16.37
N ASP A 73 6.26 1.31 -17.09
CA ASP A 73 7.47 1.82 -17.76
C ASP A 73 8.58 2.11 -16.75
N GLY A 74 9.75 1.55 -17.04
CA GLY A 74 10.96 1.73 -16.25
C GLY A 74 11.09 0.79 -15.05
N VAL A 75 10.18 -0.18 -14.89
CA VAL A 75 10.40 -1.34 -14.01
C VAL A 75 11.06 -2.46 -14.82
N PHE A 76 12.03 -3.12 -14.20
CA PHE A 76 12.81 -4.20 -14.81
C PHE A 76 12.51 -5.54 -14.16
N ASP A 77 12.30 -5.55 -12.85
CA ASP A 77 12.03 -6.77 -12.08
C ASP A 77 11.23 -6.43 -10.82
N VAL A 78 10.42 -7.39 -10.38
CA VAL A 78 9.62 -7.30 -9.16
C VAL A 78 9.63 -8.65 -8.46
N THR A 79 10.03 -8.67 -7.19
CA THR A 79 10.16 -9.89 -6.39
C THR A 79 9.42 -9.75 -5.08
N LEU A 80 8.57 -10.72 -4.72
CA LEU A 80 7.99 -10.80 -3.39
C LEU A 80 9.11 -11.05 -2.37
N LEU A 81 9.12 -10.28 -1.29
CA LEU A 81 10.12 -10.42 -0.23
C LEU A 81 9.66 -11.38 0.87
N GLU A 82 8.35 -11.56 1.01
CA GLU A 82 7.70 -12.45 1.98
C GLU A 82 6.42 -13.00 1.36
N ASP A 83 5.92 -14.12 1.91
CA ASP A 83 4.62 -14.63 1.54
C ASP A 83 3.52 -13.61 1.90
N PRO A 84 2.63 -13.27 0.96
CA PRO A 84 1.51 -12.39 1.27
C PRO A 84 0.59 -13.08 2.27
N TYR A 85 0.00 -12.32 3.17
CA TYR A 85 -0.82 -12.88 4.23
C TYR A 85 -2.09 -12.08 4.49
N GLN A 86 -3.07 -12.74 5.07
CA GLN A 86 -4.32 -12.14 5.49
C GLN A 86 -4.23 -11.68 6.95
N ILE A 87 -4.79 -10.50 7.22
CA ILE A 87 -5.07 -10.00 8.56
C ILE A 87 -6.58 -9.81 8.67
N ASN A 88 -7.15 -10.21 9.80
CA ASN A 88 -8.53 -9.89 10.15
C ASN A 88 -8.53 -9.03 11.42
N ASN A 89 -8.90 -7.76 11.28
CA ASN A 89 -8.96 -6.80 12.40
C ASN A 89 -10.34 -6.77 13.08
N GLY A 90 -11.19 -7.78 12.85
CA GLY A 90 -12.57 -7.85 13.39
C GLY A 90 -13.61 -7.05 12.62
N VAL A 91 -13.19 -6.17 11.68
CA VAL A 91 -14.09 -5.36 10.85
C VAL A 91 -14.07 -5.82 9.39
N VAL A 92 -12.88 -5.88 8.79
CA VAL A 92 -12.66 -6.31 7.39
C VAL A 92 -11.46 -7.25 7.32
N ASP A 93 -11.48 -8.14 6.33
CA ASP A 93 -10.29 -8.86 5.92
C ASP A 93 -9.40 -7.94 5.09
N ALA A 94 -8.10 -7.93 5.41
CA ALA A 94 -7.09 -7.19 4.69
C ALA A 94 -5.98 -8.13 4.23
N TYR A 95 -5.38 -7.84 3.08
CA TYR A 95 -4.19 -8.53 2.59
C TYR A 95 -2.98 -7.61 2.71
N VAL A 96 -1.88 -8.17 3.19
CA VAL A 96 -0.59 -7.50 3.28
C VAL A 96 0.39 -8.22 2.38
N LEU A 97 1.15 -7.44 1.62
CA LEU A 97 2.21 -7.95 0.76
C LEU A 97 3.41 -7.01 0.78
N LYS A 98 4.60 -7.60 0.65
CA LYS A 98 5.87 -6.88 0.62
C LYS A 98 6.68 -7.33 -0.59
N TYR A 99 7.15 -6.38 -1.39
CA TYR A 99 7.92 -6.68 -2.60
C TYR A 99 9.03 -5.66 -2.86
N LEU A 100 10.06 -6.11 -3.56
CA LEU A 100 11.12 -5.29 -4.12
C LEU A 100 10.79 -4.99 -5.58
N SER A 101 10.84 -3.72 -5.97
CA SER A 101 10.77 -3.27 -7.36
C SER A 101 12.11 -2.69 -7.77
N VAL A 102 12.68 -3.24 -8.85
CA VAL A 102 13.95 -2.82 -9.45
C VAL A 102 13.64 -2.10 -10.75
N GLY A 103 14.07 -0.85 -10.88
CA GLY A 103 13.80 -0.06 -12.08
C GLY A 103 14.82 1.03 -12.37
N LYS A 104 14.58 1.80 -13.43
CA LYS A 104 15.39 2.95 -13.88
C LYS A 104 15.65 3.97 -12.76
N ARG A 105 14.73 4.08 -11.79
CA ARG A 105 14.77 5.04 -10.67
C ARG A 105 15.33 4.45 -9.38
N GLY A 106 15.97 3.28 -9.45
CA GLY A 106 16.58 2.59 -8.31
C GLY A 106 15.74 1.41 -7.81
N ARG A 107 16.19 0.86 -6.68
CA ARG A 107 15.62 -0.31 -6.02
C ARG A 107 14.80 0.13 -4.81
N LYS A 108 13.55 -0.31 -4.75
CA LYS A 108 12.60 0.15 -3.74
C LYS A 108 11.81 -0.99 -3.14
N VAL A 109 11.65 -0.96 -1.83
CA VAL A 109 10.76 -1.88 -1.11
C VAL A 109 9.41 -1.23 -0.96
N TYR A 110 8.37 -1.99 -1.30
CA TYR A 110 6.98 -1.64 -1.17
C TYR A 110 6.29 -2.58 -0.18
N THR A 111 5.56 -2.03 0.78
CA THR A 111 4.67 -2.79 1.67
C THR A 111 3.27 -2.24 1.52
N ASN A 112 2.31 -3.12 1.22
CA ASN A 112 0.93 -2.73 0.98
C ASN A 112 -0.01 -3.36 2.00
N LYS A 113 -1.05 -2.62 2.37
CA LYS A 113 -2.24 -3.19 3.02
C LYS A 113 -3.46 -2.84 2.19
N ILE A 114 -4.22 -3.87 1.83
CA ILE A 114 -5.35 -3.77 0.90
C ILE A 114 -6.57 -4.34 1.61
N PHE A 115 -7.69 -3.62 1.59
CA PHE A 115 -8.97 -4.16 2.04
C PHE A 115 -10.12 -3.53 1.26
N ILE A 116 -11.29 -4.17 1.36
CA ILE A 116 -12.52 -3.68 0.73
C ILE A 116 -13.56 -3.52 1.83
N SER A 117 -14.16 -2.34 1.92
CA SER A 117 -15.23 -2.10 2.88
C SER A 117 -16.55 -2.71 2.42
N PRO A 118 -17.49 -2.95 3.35
CA PRO A 118 -18.86 -3.35 3.00
C PRO A 118 -19.58 -2.35 2.09
N SER A 119 -19.16 -1.08 2.09
CA SER A 119 -19.64 -0.03 1.18
C SER A 119 -19.03 -0.12 -0.23
N GLN A 120 -18.33 -1.21 -0.57
CA GLN A 120 -17.67 -1.45 -1.86
C GLN A 120 -16.70 -0.32 -2.23
N LEU A 121 -15.83 0.03 -1.30
CA LEU A 121 -14.67 0.89 -1.53
C LEU A 121 -13.41 0.06 -1.28
N LEU A 122 -12.49 0.09 -2.24
CA LEU A 122 -11.15 -0.48 -2.16
C LEU A 122 -10.24 0.55 -1.50
N TYR A 123 -9.58 0.14 -0.43
CA TYR A 123 -8.57 0.92 0.26
C TYR A 123 -7.21 0.27 0.08
N VAL A 124 -6.24 1.06 -0.38
CA VAL A 124 -4.85 0.63 -0.53
C VAL A 124 -3.96 1.61 0.19
N LEU A 125 -3.27 1.14 1.22
CA LEU A 125 -2.12 1.83 1.79
C LEU A 125 -0.85 1.23 1.17
N THR A 126 -0.01 2.10 0.62
CA THR A 126 1.31 1.77 0.07
C THR A 126 2.37 2.50 0.87
N ALA A 127 3.24 1.76 1.56
CA ALA A 127 4.51 2.27 2.05
C ALA A 127 5.58 1.99 1.00
N GLN A 128 6.44 2.97 0.67
CA GLN A 128 7.64 2.72 -0.13
C GLN A 128 8.86 3.39 0.46
N CYS A 129 10.02 2.78 0.31
CA CYS A 129 11.31 3.39 0.57
C CYS A 129 12.39 2.76 -0.32
N LYS A 130 13.58 3.34 -0.36
CA LYS A 130 14.71 2.69 -1.02
C LYS A 130 15.11 1.44 -0.26
N GLU A 131 15.58 0.43 -0.97
CA GLU A 131 16.03 -0.83 -0.36
C GLU A 131 17.10 -0.60 0.72
N ASP A 132 18.08 0.26 0.48
CA ASP A 132 19.16 0.56 1.43
C ASP A 132 18.65 1.25 2.71
N ASP A 133 17.54 2.01 2.61
CA ASP A 133 16.95 2.72 3.74
C ASP A 133 15.93 1.85 4.50
N PHE A 134 15.44 0.77 3.89
CA PHE A 134 14.35 -0.06 4.43
C PHE A 134 14.63 -0.61 5.82
N PRO A 135 15.82 -1.15 6.17
CA PRO A 135 16.07 -1.69 7.50
C PRO A 135 15.86 -0.68 8.63
N ALA A 136 16.11 0.60 8.37
CA ALA A 136 15.90 1.66 9.36
C ALA A 136 14.41 2.05 9.49
N GLN A 137 13.62 1.87 8.43
CA GLN A 137 12.21 2.27 8.37
C GLN A 137 11.23 1.12 8.66
N GLU A 138 11.67 -0.14 8.59
CA GLU A 138 10.81 -1.32 8.64
C GLU A 138 9.88 -1.34 9.86
N LYS A 139 10.39 -0.96 11.05
CA LYS A 139 9.60 -0.91 12.28
C LYS A 139 8.43 0.08 12.18
N ASP A 140 8.67 1.25 11.61
CA ASP A 140 7.64 2.27 11.46
C ASP A 140 6.66 1.90 10.35
N ILE A 141 7.16 1.37 9.24
CA ILE A 141 6.33 0.81 8.14
C ILE A 141 5.37 -0.24 8.70
N LYS A 142 5.87 -1.20 9.48
CA LYS A 142 5.05 -2.26 10.07
C LYS A 142 3.94 -1.69 10.95
N LYS A 143 4.26 -0.77 11.86
CA LYS A 143 3.27 -0.13 12.74
C LYS A 143 2.19 0.62 11.97
N THR A 144 2.59 1.38 10.96
CA THR A 144 1.65 2.15 10.14
C THR A 144 0.73 1.23 9.34
N ILE A 145 1.28 0.18 8.74
CA ILE A 145 0.52 -0.89 8.06
C ILE A 145 -0.49 -1.55 9.01
N GLU A 146 -0.07 -1.93 10.21
CA GLU A 146 -0.95 -2.56 11.20
C GLU A 146 -2.09 -1.64 11.63
N SER A 147 -1.82 -0.34 11.78
CA SER A 147 -2.80 0.67 12.21
C SER A 147 -3.88 1.03 11.19
N PHE A 148 -3.65 0.76 9.90
CA PHE A 148 -4.55 1.20 8.83
C PHE A 148 -5.83 0.37 8.78
N GLN A 149 -7.00 1.01 8.92
CA GLN A 149 -8.32 0.36 8.93
C GLN A 149 -9.43 1.30 8.47
#